data_AF-A0A7K4AB46-F1
#
_entry.id   AF-A0A7K4AB46-F1
#
_cell.length_a   1.000
_cell.length_b   1.000
_cell.length_c   1.000
_cell.angle_alpha   90.00
_cell.angle_beta   90.00
_cell.angle_gamma   90.00
#
_symmetry.space_group_name_H-M   'P 1'
#
loop_
_entity.id
_entity.type
_entity.pdbx_description
1 polymer ?
#
loop_
_entity_poly.entity_id
_entity_poly.type
_entity_poly.pdbx_seq_one_letter_code
_entity_poly.pdbx_strand_id
1 'polypeptide(L)'
;MGLSISAATAVIFISAVLAFSGIFAVVSNAQDSLIDEHRDYLSRLDDKASTRLTISEILIDTDTISVMNEGTTTLDVREIDLLIDGILSNDRIESTRVNGIEETNIWMPGEMLEISVPEIPIDAKIRIISSNGASAYV
;
A
#
# COMPACT_ATOMS: atom_id res chain seq x y z
N MET A 1 68.24 0.33 -12.25
CA MET A 1 67.25 -0.45 -11.47
C MET A 1 66.17 0.44 -10.81
N GLY A 2 65.79 1.59 -11.39
CA GLY A 2 64.76 2.49 -10.81
C GLY A 2 63.50 2.68 -11.68
N LEU A 3 63.55 2.29 -12.95
CA LEU A 3 62.46 2.49 -13.92
C LEU A 3 61.35 1.43 -13.80
N SER A 4 61.70 0.18 -13.42
CA SER A 4 60.74 -0.91 -13.25
C SER A 4 59.85 -0.77 -12.01
N ILE A 5 60.41 -0.29 -10.89
CA ILE A 5 59.66 -0.05 -9.65
C ILE A 5 58.73 1.15 -9.82
N SER A 6 59.18 2.23 -10.47
CA SER A 6 58.34 3.39 -10.75
C SER A 6 57.17 3.07 -11.68
N ALA A 7 57.41 2.28 -12.74
CA ALA A 7 56.36 1.82 -13.65
C ALA A 7 55.33 0.91 -12.95
N ALA A 8 55.77 -0.01 -12.09
CA ALA A 8 54.87 -0.87 -11.32
C ALA A 8 54.00 -0.08 -10.34
N THR A 9 54.58 0.89 -9.63
CA THR A 9 53.84 1.77 -8.70
C THR A 9 52.80 2.61 -9.44
N ALA A 10 53.12 3.13 -10.63
CA ALA A 10 52.17 3.90 -11.44
C ALA A 10 50.96 3.07 -11.88
N VAL A 11 51.18 1.82 -12.32
CA VAL A 11 50.09 0.91 -12.71
C VAL A 11 49.18 0.59 -11.54
N ILE A 12 49.75 0.25 -10.37
CA ILE A 12 48.97 -0.04 -9.15
C ILE A 12 48.14 1.20 -8.75
N PHE A 13 48.73 2.39 -8.82
CA PHE A 13 48.04 3.63 -8.48
C PHE A 13 46.86 3.91 -9.42
N ILE A 14 47.05 3.74 -10.73
CA ILE A 14 45.97 3.93 -11.72
C ILE A 14 44.86 2.90 -11.51
N SER A 15 45.20 1.63 -11.30
CA SER A 15 44.21 0.58 -11.01
C SER A 15 43.43 0.85 -9.72
N ALA A 16 44.09 1.35 -8.67
CA ALA A 16 43.43 1.73 -7.43
C ALA A 16 42.45 2.89 -7.65
N VAL A 17 42.86 3.95 -8.37
CA VAL A 17 41.98 5.09 -8.68
C VAL A 17 40.75 4.64 -9.47
N LEU A 18 40.93 3.80 -10.49
CA LEU A 18 39.82 3.25 -11.28
C LEU A 18 38.88 2.38 -10.43
N ALA A 19 39.42 1.57 -9.51
CA ALA A 19 38.62 0.78 -8.57
C ALA A 19 37.83 1.67 -7.59
N PHE A 20 38.46 2.72 -7.04
CA PHE A 20 37.80 3.67 -6.15
C PHE A 20 36.70 4.48 -6.86
N SER A 21 36.88 4.87 -8.12
CA SER A 21 35.85 5.56 -8.91
C SER A 21 34.58 4.72 -9.09
N GLY A 22 34.72 3.40 -9.33
CA GLY A 22 33.59 2.49 -9.43
C GLY A 22 32.85 2.30 -8.10
N ILE A 23 33.59 2.19 -6.98
CA ILE A 23 33.02 2.04 -5.64
C ILE A 23 32.19 3.27 -5.25
N PHE A 24 32.66 4.49 -5.57
CA PHE A 24 31.93 5.72 -5.24
C PHE A 24 30.54 5.76 -5.92
N ALA A 25 30.46 5.39 -7.19
CA ALA A 25 29.20 5.35 -7.93
C ALA A 25 28.23 4.28 -7.39
N VAL A 26 28.72 3.12 -6.96
CA VAL A 26 27.89 2.07 -6.35
C VAL A 26 27.35 2.53 -4.99
N VAL A 27 28.19 3.19 -4.19
CA VAL A 27 27.81 3.68 -2.85
C VAL A 27 26.82 4.85 -2.91
N SER A 28 26.91 5.74 -3.91
CA SER A 28 25.91 6.81 -4.09
C SER A 28 24.56 6.24 -4.53
N ASN A 29 24.56 5.37 -5.55
CA ASN A 29 23.31 4.79 -6.06
C ASN A 29 22.61 3.91 -5.01
N ALA A 30 23.37 3.18 -4.20
CA ALA A 30 22.82 2.40 -3.10
C ALA A 30 22.19 3.29 -2.02
N GLN A 31 22.80 4.45 -1.71
CA GLN A 31 22.23 5.39 -0.74
C GLN A 31 20.95 6.04 -1.25
N ASP A 32 20.92 6.47 -2.52
CA ASP A 32 19.73 7.08 -3.11
C ASP A 32 18.56 6.08 -3.12
N SER A 33 18.80 4.83 -3.54
CA SER A 33 17.78 3.77 -3.52
C SER A 33 17.24 3.50 -2.12
N LEU A 34 18.11 3.49 -1.10
CA LEU A 34 17.69 3.26 0.28
C LEU A 34 16.89 4.45 0.85
N ILE A 35 17.26 5.68 0.50
CA ILE A 35 16.57 6.88 0.96
C ILE A 35 15.17 6.97 0.34
N ASP A 36 15.04 6.66 -0.95
CA ASP A 36 13.76 6.69 -1.65
C ASP A 36 12.82 5.60 -1.14
N GLU A 37 13.31 4.36 -0.95
CA GLU A 37 12.53 3.29 -0.32
C GLU A 37 12.06 3.66 1.09
N HIS A 38 12.91 4.32 1.88
CA HIS A 38 12.55 4.74 3.24
C HIS A 38 11.47 5.84 3.22
N ARG A 39 11.55 6.80 2.30
CA ARG A 39 10.50 7.83 2.15
C ARG A 39 9.17 7.21 1.74
N ASP A 40 9.16 6.30 0.79
CA ASP A 40 7.94 5.62 0.33
C ASP A 40 7.29 4.81 1.47
N TYR A 41 8.10 4.14 2.28
CA TYR A 41 7.61 3.43 3.46
C TYR A 41 6.97 4.37 4.49
N LEU A 42 7.62 5.49 4.79
CA LEU A 42 7.10 6.48 5.73
C LEU A 42 5.80 7.11 5.21
N SER A 43 5.72 7.43 3.91
CA SER A 43 4.49 7.95 3.29
C SER A 43 3.33 6.97 3.45
N ARG A 44 3.56 5.68 3.17
CA ARG A 44 2.53 4.64 3.33
C ARG A 44 2.08 4.48 4.78
N LEU A 45 3.00 4.59 5.75
CA LEU A 45 2.64 4.56 7.16
C LEU A 45 1.78 5.76 7.57
N ASP A 46 2.09 6.95 7.06
CA ASP A 46 1.33 8.17 7.34
C ASP A 46 -0.08 8.09 6.74
N ASP A 47 -0.19 7.64 5.50
CA ASP A 47 -1.48 7.39 4.83
C ASP A 47 -2.31 6.38 5.61
N LYS A 48 -1.70 5.27 6.03
CA LYS A 48 -2.37 4.23 6.84
C LYS A 48 -2.79 4.76 8.21
N ALA A 49 -1.98 5.57 8.87
CA ALA A 49 -2.29 6.16 10.18
C ALA A 49 -3.42 7.20 10.08
N SER A 50 -3.50 7.88 8.94
CA SER A 50 -4.52 8.89 8.62
C SER A 50 -5.82 8.27 8.10
N THR A 51 -5.82 6.97 7.77
CA THR A 51 -7.01 6.23 7.34
C THR A 51 -7.65 5.52 8.52
N ARG A 52 -8.95 5.73 8.71
CA ARG A 52 -9.73 5.03 9.72
C ARG A 52 -11.02 4.55 9.09
N LEU A 53 -11.26 3.25 9.15
CA LEU A 53 -12.44 2.62 8.61
C LEU A 53 -13.22 1.93 9.72
N THR A 54 -14.54 2.07 9.68
CA THR A 54 -15.44 1.46 10.66
C THR A 54 -16.60 0.80 9.92
N ILE A 55 -16.88 -0.48 10.19
CA ILE A 55 -18.09 -1.14 9.70
C ILE A 55 -19.25 -0.61 10.54
N SER A 56 -20.14 0.16 9.93
CA SER A 56 -21.27 0.80 10.59
C SER A 56 -22.45 -0.16 10.75
N GLU A 57 -22.74 -0.95 9.71
CA GLU A 57 -23.89 -1.83 9.70
C GLU A 57 -23.68 -3.01 8.74
N ILE A 58 -24.28 -4.17 9.06
CA ILE A 58 -24.39 -5.32 8.16
C ILE A 58 -25.87 -5.70 8.14
N LEU A 59 -26.51 -5.51 6.98
CA LEU A 59 -27.90 -5.84 6.74
C LEU A 59 -27.97 -7.13 5.93
N ILE A 60 -28.30 -8.23 6.61
CA ILE A 60 -28.41 -9.56 5.99
C ILE A 60 -29.64 -9.64 5.07
N ASP A 61 -30.73 -8.97 5.45
CA ASP A 61 -31.97 -8.96 4.64
C ASP A 61 -31.80 -8.28 3.28
N THR A 62 -30.87 -7.32 3.18
CA THR A 62 -30.57 -6.60 1.93
C THR A 62 -29.19 -6.93 1.38
N ASP A 63 -28.48 -7.87 2.00
CA ASP A 63 -27.13 -8.28 1.61
C ASP A 63 -26.17 -7.07 1.47
N THR A 64 -26.23 -6.13 2.44
CA THR A 64 -25.47 -4.87 2.40
C THR A 64 -24.52 -4.74 3.58
N ILE A 65 -23.27 -4.36 3.31
CA ILE A 65 -22.28 -3.99 4.32
C ILE A 65 -21.98 -2.50 4.18
N SER A 66 -22.18 -1.74 5.26
CA SER A 66 -21.96 -0.29 5.30
C SER A 66 -20.66 0.03 6.04
N VAL A 67 -19.76 0.77 5.40
CA VAL A 67 -18.44 1.13 5.92
C VAL A 67 -18.25 2.63 5.88
N MET A 68 -17.84 3.23 6.99
CA MET A 68 -17.56 4.66 7.10
C MET A 68 -16.06 4.93 6.99
N ASN A 69 -15.67 5.93 6.18
CA ASN A 69 -14.32 6.47 6.19
C ASN A 69 -14.22 7.60 7.23
N GLU A 70 -13.80 7.27 8.44
CA GLU A 70 -13.57 8.22 9.54
C GLU A 70 -12.14 8.80 9.54
N GLY A 71 -11.37 8.52 8.48
CA GLY A 71 -10.01 9.02 8.29
C GLY A 71 -10.00 10.41 7.65
N THR A 72 -8.84 10.76 7.09
CA THR A 72 -8.63 12.00 6.33
C THR A 72 -8.15 11.74 4.90
N THR A 73 -8.02 10.47 4.52
CA THR A 73 -7.53 10.03 3.20
C THR A 73 -8.70 9.65 2.30
N THR A 74 -8.65 10.08 1.05
CA THR A 74 -9.55 9.59 0.00
C THR A 74 -9.09 8.21 -0.47
N LEU A 75 -10.02 7.28 -0.64
CA LEU A 75 -9.77 5.89 -1.03
C LEU A 75 -10.43 5.58 -2.38
N ASP A 76 -9.91 4.55 -3.07
CA ASP A 76 -10.53 4.00 -4.28
C ASP A 76 -11.33 2.73 -3.92
N VAL A 77 -12.61 2.72 -4.26
CA VAL A 77 -13.53 1.60 -3.99
C VAL A 77 -13.12 0.34 -4.75
N ARG A 78 -12.45 0.46 -5.89
CA ARG A 78 -12.02 -0.69 -6.71
C ARG A 78 -10.82 -1.42 -6.13
N GLU A 79 -10.12 -0.79 -5.19
CA GLU A 79 -8.93 -1.32 -4.54
C GLU A 79 -9.22 -1.73 -3.10
N ILE A 80 -10.44 -2.20 -2.83
CA ILE A 80 -10.82 -2.80 -1.55
C ILE A 80 -10.76 -4.31 -1.62
N ASP A 81 -10.35 -4.94 -0.52
CA ASP A 81 -10.46 -6.37 -0.32
C ASP A 81 -11.50 -6.67 0.77
N LEU A 82 -12.47 -7.50 0.41
CA LEU A 82 -13.47 -8.07 1.30
C LEU A 82 -13.06 -9.49 1.68
N LEU A 83 -12.98 -9.75 2.99
CA LEU A 83 -12.78 -11.08 3.53
C LEU A 83 -13.97 -11.47 4.38
N ILE A 84 -14.50 -12.66 4.11
CA ILE A 84 -15.58 -13.30 4.87
C ILE A 84 -14.99 -14.57 5.48
N ASP A 85 -14.98 -14.69 6.81
CA ASP A 85 -14.33 -15.77 7.56
C ASP A 85 -12.86 -16.00 7.19
N GLY A 86 -12.18 -14.92 6.77
CA GLY A 86 -10.78 -14.94 6.35
C GLY A 86 -10.56 -15.40 4.90
N ILE A 87 -11.62 -15.62 4.13
CA ILE A 87 -11.57 -15.97 2.70
C ILE A 87 -11.82 -14.71 1.88
N LEU A 88 -10.90 -14.40 0.96
CA LEU A 88 -11.07 -13.32 0.00
C LEU A 88 -12.31 -13.56 -0.85
N SER A 89 -13.24 -12.61 -0.83
CA SER A 89 -14.60 -12.73 -1.37
C SER A 89 -14.95 -11.55 -2.30
N ASN A 90 -13.96 -10.90 -2.93
CA ASN A 90 -14.18 -9.76 -3.83
C ASN A 90 -15.04 -10.14 -5.06
N ASP A 91 -14.98 -11.40 -5.48
CA ASP A 91 -15.79 -11.97 -6.57
C ASP A 91 -17.28 -12.03 -6.24
N ARG A 92 -17.64 -11.95 -4.95
CA ARG A 92 -19.02 -11.90 -4.47
C ARG A 92 -19.58 -10.48 -4.41
N ILE A 93 -18.78 -9.45 -4.65
CA ILE A 93 -19.27 -8.07 -4.63
C ILE A 93 -20.08 -7.83 -5.91
N GLU A 94 -21.40 -7.63 -5.78
CA GLU A 94 -22.26 -7.34 -6.93
C GLU A 94 -22.24 -5.85 -7.30
N SER A 95 -22.25 -4.98 -6.29
CA SER A 95 -22.24 -3.54 -6.49
C SER A 95 -21.67 -2.81 -5.29
N THR A 96 -21.22 -1.58 -5.53
CA THR A 96 -20.73 -0.65 -4.51
C THR A 96 -21.35 0.71 -4.71
N ARG A 97 -21.75 1.36 -3.61
CA ARG A 97 -22.28 2.73 -3.61
C ARG A 97 -21.51 3.57 -2.62
N VAL A 98 -21.07 4.76 -3.02
CA VAL A 98 -20.57 5.75 -2.06
C VAL A 98 -21.66 6.78 -1.85
N ASN A 99 -22.14 6.88 -0.61
CA ASN A 99 -23.20 7.79 -0.20
C ASN A 99 -24.45 7.69 -1.11
N GLY A 100 -24.81 6.47 -1.49
CA GLY A 100 -25.94 6.16 -2.38
C GLY A 100 -25.67 6.28 -3.89
N ILE A 101 -24.44 6.59 -4.32
CA ILE A 101 -24.08 6.77 -5.74
C ILE A 101 -23.29 5.55 -6.24
N GLU A 102 -23.78 4.88 -7.29
CA GLU A 102 -23.15 3.66 -7.88
C GLU A 102 -21.98 3.93 -8.83
N GLU A 103 -21.95 5.10 -9.48
CA GLU A 103 -20.98 5.38 -10.55
C GLU A 103 -19.65 5.98 -10.04
N THR A 104 -19.48 6.08 -8.71
CA THR A 104 -18.28 6.64 -8.11
C THR A 104 -17.36 5.55 -7.55
N ASN A 105 -16.09 5.65 -7.94
CA ASN A 105 -15.02 4.84 -7.35
C ASN A 105 -14.24 5.62 -6.29
N ILE A 106 -14.61 6.88 -6.04
CA ILE A 106 -13.93 7.75 -5.08
C ILE A 106 -14.71 7.70 -3.77
N TRP A 107 -14.01 7.36 -2.69
CA TRP A 107 -14.55 7.30 -1.34
C TRP A 107 -13.82 8.30 -0.44
N MET A 108 -14.45 9.45 -0.21
CA MET A 108 -13.87 10.56 0.53
C MET A 108 -14.01 10.38 2.06
N PRO A 109 -13.19 11.09 2.85
CA PRO A 109 -13.41 11.21 4.29
C PRO A 109 -14.82 11.66 4.65
N GLY A 110 -15.43 10.97 5.62
CA GLY A 110 -16.80 11.20 6.10
C GLY A 110 -17.91 10.57 5.26
N GLU A 111 -17.56 9.89 4.17
CA GLU A 111 -18.55 9.20 3.32
C GLU A 111 -18.73 7.73 3.72
N MET A 112 -19.92 7.22 3.43
CA MET A 112 -20.28 5.81 3.64
C MET A 112 -20.17 5.04 2.33
N LEU A 113 -19.45 3.93 2.36
CA LEU A 113 -19.42 2.92 1.31
C LEU A 113 -20.41 1.82 1.66
N GLU A 114 -21.39 1.58 0.80
CA GLU A 114 -22.30 0.44 0.84
C GLU A 114 -21.81 -0.61 -0.16
N ILE A 115 -21.59 -1.84 0.30
CA ILE A 115 -21.15 -2.97 -0.52
C ILE A 115 -22.27 -3.99 -0.53
N SER A 116 -22.78 -4.33 -1.71
CA SER A 116 -23.77 -5.39 -1.87
C SER A 116 -23.07 -6.72 -2.12
N VAL A 117 -23.32 -7.68 -1.22
CA VAL A 117 -22.69 -9.00 -1.21
C VAL A 117 -23.78 -10.04 -0.87
N PRO A 118 -24.26 -10.83 -1.84
CA PRO A 118 -25.34 -11.78 -1.60
C PRO A 118 -24.92 -12.91 -0.65
N GLU A 119 -25.89 -13.42 0.11
CA GLU A 119 -25.77 -14.60 0.97
C GLU A 119 -24.70 -14.45 2.09
N ILE A 120 -24.71 -13.34 2.82
CA ILE A 120 -23.82 -13.16 3.97
C ILE A 120 -24.28 -14.08 5.12
N PRO A 121 -23.43 -14.97 5.65
CA PRO A 121 -23.80 -15.78 6.80
C PRO A 121 -24.01 -14.92 8.06
N ILE A 122 -25.06 -15.25 8.84
CA ILE A 122 -25.47 -14.49 10.04
C ILE A 122 -24.34 -14.25 11.06
N ASP A 123 -23.39 -15.18 11.17
CA ASP A 123 -22.28 -15.12 12.14
C ASP A 123 -20.91 -14.99 11.45
N ALA A 124 -20.86 -14.55 10.20
CA ALA A 124 -19.60 -14.42 9.47
C ALA A 124 -18.70 -13.31 10.04
N LYS A 125 -17.39 -13.58 10.12
CA LYS A 125 -16.40 -12.55 10.42
C LYS A 125 -16.08 -11.75 9.18
N ILE A 126 -16.36 -10.46 9.21
CA ILE A 126 -16.19 -9.60 8.04
C ILE A 126 -14.98 -8.71 8.27
N ARG A 127 -14.09 -8.66 7.28
CA ARG A 127 -12.99 -7.71 7.25
C ARG A 127 -12.95 -7.04 5.89
N ILE A 128 -12.76 -5.72 5.92
CA ILE A 128 -12.61 -4.90 4.73
C ILE A 128 -11.27 -4.20 4.83
N ILE A 129 -10.49 -4.25 3.76
CA ILE A 129 -9.15 -3.68 3.67
C ILE A 129 -9.13 -2.69 2.51
N SER A 130 -8.62 -1.48 2.73
CA SER A 130 -8.42 -0.48 1.68
C SER A 130 -7.07 -0.63 0.97
N SER A 131 -6.89 0.08 -0.14
CA SER A 131 -5.67 0.08 -0.95
C SER A 131 -4.37 0.37 -0.19
N ASN A 132 -4.43 1.21 0.84
CA ASN A 132 -3.30 1.54 1.71
C ASN A 132 -3.14 0.60 2.92
N GLY A 133 -3.94 -0.46 2.98
CA GLY A 133 -3.85 -1.50 4.00
C GLY A 133 -4.43 -1.13 5.37
N ALA A 134 -5.22 -0.06 5.46
CA ALA A 134 -6.10 0.15 6.60
C ALA A 134 -7.28 -0.83 6.54
N SER A 135 -7.79 -1.26 7.69
CA SER A 135 -8.82 -2.30 7.73
C SER A 135 -9.87 -2.06 8.79
N ALA A 136 -11.12 -2.34 8.46
CA ALA A 136 -12.23 -2.46 9.39
C ALA A 136 -12.60 -3.94 9.55
N TYR A 137 -13.06 -4.34 10.74
CA TYR A 137 -13.45 -5.71 11.02
C TYR A 137 -14.54 -5.78 12.08
N VAL A 138 -15.35 -6.83 12.01
CA VAL A 138 -16.33 -7.23 13.04
C VAL A 138 -16.37 -8.74 13.18
#